data_AF-A0A953DID2-F1
#
_entry.id   AF-A0A953DID2-F1
#
_cell.length_a   1.000
_cell.length_b   1.000
_cell.length_c   1.000
_cell.angle_alpha   90.00
_cell.angle_beta   90.00
_cell.angle_gamma   90.00
#
_symmetry.space_group_name_H-M   'P 1'
#
loop_
_entity.id
_entity.type
_entity.pdbx_description
1 polymer ?
#
loop_
_entity_poly.entity_id
_entity_poly.type
_entity_poly.pdbx_seq_one_letter_code
_entity_poly.pdbx_strand_id
1 'polypeptide(L)' 'MFDRIAPVYDVMNRVMTAGLDRRWRAAAVREAVRPGDRVLDACCGTGDLAVAARR' A
#
# COMPACT_ATOMS: atom_id res chain seq x y z
N MET A 1 7.45 18.10 -7.15
CA MET A 1 8.61 17.23 -7.48
C MET A 1 8.19 15.75 -7.41
N PHE A 2 7.65 15.32 -6.27
CA PHE A 2 7.13 13.95 -6.07
C PHE A 2 5.99 13.56 -7.02
N ASP A 3 5.11 14.48 -7.39
CA ASP A 3 3.96 14.20 -8.28
C ASP A 3 4.36 13.71 -9.68
N ARG A 4 5.58 14.01 -10.14
CA ARG A 4 6.10 13.51 -11.42
C ARG A 4 6.82 12.17 -11.31
N ILE A 5 7.27 11.80 -10.10
CA ILE A 5 8.11 10.62 -9.86
C ILE A 5 7.23 9.44 -9.41
N ALA A 6 6.18 9.70 -8.64
CA ALA A 6 5.27 8.70 -8.09
C ALA A 6 4.71 7.72 -9.16
N PRO A 7 4.21 8.17 -10.33
CA PRO A 7 3.62 7.26 -11.30
C PRO A 7 4.62 6.26 -11.89
N VAL A 8 5.87 6.70 -12.10
CA VAL A 8 6.93 5.85 -12.65
C VAL A 8 7.39 4.83 -11.60
N TYR A 9 7.52 5.26 -10.35
CA TYR A 9 7.92 4.39 -9.25
C TYR A 9 6.91 3.29 -8.95
N ASP A 10 5.61 3.62 -8.95
CA ASP A 10 4.55 2.64 -8.71
C ASP A 10 4.52 1.56 -9.81
N VAL A 11 4.69 1.98 -11.07
CA VAL A 11 4.77 1.06 -12.21
C VAL A 11 6.03 0.19 -12.10
N MET A 12 7.19 0.78 -11.77
CA MET A 12 8.42 0.01 -11.59
C MET A 12 8.31 -1.01 -10.45
N ASN A 13 7.78 -0.62 -9.30
CA ASN A 13 7.59 -1.54 -8.17
C ASN A 13 6.69 -2.71 -8.57
N ARG A 14 5.60 -2.44 -9.30
CA ARG A 14 4.68 -3.48 -9.73
C ARG A 14 5.30 -4.43 -10.75
N VAL A 15 6.13 -3.93 -11.67
CA VAL A 15 6.83 -4.74 -12.67
C VAL A 15 7.96 -5.55 -12.03
N MET A 16 8.82 -4.92 -11.22
CA MET A 16 9.94 -5.59 -10.55
C MET A 16 9.48 -6.68 -9.58
N THR A 17 8.37 -6.47 -8.88
CA THR A 17 7.82 -7.45 -7.94
C THR A 17 6.83 -8.42 -8.58
N ALA A 18 6.59 -8.33 -9.90
CA ALA A 18 5.52 -9.05 -10.59
C ALA A 18 4.14 -8.92 -9.90
N GLY A 19 3.87 -7.79 -9.27
CA GLY A 19 2.63 -7.50 -8.54
C GLY A 19 2.52 -8.11 -7.14
N LEU A 20 3.61 -8.65 -6.58
CA LEU A 20 3.64 -9.20 -5.21
C LEU A 20 3.52 -8.12 -4.13
N ASP A 21 3.84 -6.87 -4.45
CA ASP A 21 3.71 -5.71 -3.57
C ASP A 21 2.32 -5.61 -2.91
N ARG A 22 1.26 -5.92 -3.66
CA ARG A 22 -0.12 -5.96 -3.13
C ARG A 22 -0.33 -7.04 -2.09
N ARG A 23 0.24 -8.23 -2.31
CA ARG A 23 0.13 -9.36 -1.36
C ARG A 23 0.85 -9.07 -0.07
N TRP A 24 2.01 -8.41 -0.14
CA TRP A 24 2.76 -8.00 1.05
C TRP A 24 2.02 -6.94 1.85
N ARG A 25 1.42 -5.92 1.20
CA ARG A 25 0.58 -4.93 1.89
C ARG A 25 -0.61 -5.60 2.62
N ALA A 26 -1.29 -6.54 1.97
CA ALA A 26 -2.39 -7.27 2.59
C ALA A 26 -1.93 -8.14 3.79
N ALA A 27 -0.75 -8.78 3.68
CA ALA A 27 -0.16 -9.53 4.78
C ALA A 27 0.21 -8.63 5.96
N ALA A 28 0.86 -7.49 5.70
CA ALA A 28 1.24 -6.52 6.71
C ALA A 28 0.01 -5.99 7.48
N VAL A 29 -1.05 -5.61 6.77
CA VAL A 29 -2.31 -5.21 7.41
C VAL A 29 -2.90 -6.34 8.24
N ARG A 30 -2.87 -7.58 7.73
CA ARG A 30 -3.44 -8.73 8.46
C ARG A 30 -2.75 -8.96 9.79
N GLU A 31 -1.45 -8.75 9.84
CA GLU A 31 -0.63 -8.94 11.04
C GLU A 31 -0.71 -7.74 11.99
N ALA A 32 -0.82 -6.52 11.46
CA ALA A 32 -0.75 -5.30 12.25
C ALA A 32 -2.11 -4.73 12.70
N VAL A 33 -3.20 -4.97 11.98
CA VAL A 33 -4.51 -4.32 12.20
C VAL A 33 -5.56 -5.29 12.73
N ARG A 34 -6.23 -4.92 13.82
CA ARG A 34 -7.32 -5.68 14.45
C ARG A 34 -8.67 -4.98 14.25
N PRO A 35 -9.78 -5.72 14.32
CA PRO A 35 -11.12 -5.12 14.31
C PRO A 35 -11.27 -4.07 15.43
N GLY A 36 -11.70 -2.87 15.07
CA GLY A 36 -11.88 -1.75 16.00
C GLY A 36 -10.69 -0.79 16.09
N ASP A 37 -9.55 -1.11 15.49
CA ASP A 37 -8.40 -0.20 15.44
C ASP A 37 -8.68 1.01 14.54
N ARG A 38 -8.16 2.18 14.96
CA ARG A 38 -8.10 3.36 14.09
C ARG A 38 -6.75 3.39 13.40
N VAL A 39 -6.77 3.25 12.07
CA VAL A 39 -5.57 3.19 11.24
C VAL A 39 -5.38 4.50 10.47
N LEU A 40 -4.16 5.00 10.46
CA LEU A 40 -3.73 6.12 9.61
C LEU A 40 -2.71 5.61 8.58
N ASP A 41 -3.01 5.77 7.30
CA ASP A 41 -2.07 5.51 6.20
C ASP A 41 -1.32 6.80 5.87
N ALA A 42 -0.08 6.91 6.32
CA ALA A 42 0.76 8.08 6.10
C ALA A 42 1.50 7.99 4.76
N CYS A 43 1.58 9.10 4.02
CA CYS A 43 2.16 9.15 2.67
C CYS A 43 1.49 8.17 1.69
N CYS A 44 0.16 8.04 1.80
CA CYS A 44 -0.62 6.94 1.23
C CYS A 44 -0.61 6.81 -0.30
N GLY A 45 -0.16 7.82 -1.06
CA GLY A 45 -0.07 7.73 -2.53
C GLY A 45 -1.40 7.29 -3.16
N THR A 46 -1.41 6.11 -3.78
CA THR A 46 -2.61 5.48 -4.39
C THR A 46 -3.64 4.96 -3.38
N GLY A 47 -3.30 4.90 -2.09
CA GLY A 47 -4.19 4.46 -1.02
C GLY A 47 -4.37 2.94 -0.91
N ASP A 48 -3.55 2.15 -1.61
CA ASP A 48 -3.64 0.68 -1.62
C ASP A 48 -3.59 0.06 -0.21
N LEU A 49 -2.80 0.64 0.69
CA LEU A 49 -2.66 0.13 2.07
C LEU A 49 -3.89 0.49 2.91
N ALA A 50 -4.41 1.72 2.82
CA ALA A 50 -5.67 2.11 3.44
C ALA A 50 -6.86 1.24 3.00
N VAL A 51 -6.93 0.90 1.70
CA VAL A 51 -7.96 -0.01 1.17
C VAL A 51 -7.80 -1.41 1.76
N ALA A 52 -6.58 -1.93 1.85
CA ALA A 52 -6.32 -3.22 2.49
C ALA A 52 -6.68 -3.21 3.99
N ALA A 53 -6.51 -2.07 4.68
CA ALA A 53 -6.80 -1.87 6.09
C ALA A 53 -8.29 -1.70 6.44
N ARG A 54 -9.15 -1.42 5.45
CA ARG A 54 -10.61 -1.48 5.61
C ARG A 54 -11.05 -2.94 5.74
N ARG A 55 -11.11 -3.42 6.97
CA ARG A 55 -11.75 -4.68 7.35
C ARG A 55 -13.20 -4.45 7.74
#